data_AF-A0A3L9LZQ9-F1
#
_entry.id   AF-A0A3L9LZQ9-F1
#
_cell.length_a   1.000
_cell.length_b   1.000
_cell.length_c   1.000
_cell.angle_alpha   90.00
_cell.angle_beta   90.00
_cell.angle_gamma   90.00
#
_symmetry.space_group_name_H-M   'P 1'
#
loop_
_entity.id
_entity.type
_entity.pdbx_description
1 polymer ?
#
loop_
_entity_poly.entity_id
_entity_poly.type
_entity_poly.pdbx_seq_one_letter_code
_entity_poly.pdbx_strand_id
1 'polypeptide(L)'
;KFERNKPHVNVGTIGHVDHGKTTLTAAIATICAKTYGGEAKDYSQIDSAPEEKARGITINTSHVEYDSPIRHYAHVDCPGHADYVKNMITGAAQMDGAILVCAATDGPMPQTREHILLSRQVGVPYIIVFLNKCDLVDDEELLELVEMEVRELLSTYDFPGDDTPIIRGSALQALNGN
;
A
#
# COMPACT_ATOMS: atom_id res chain seq x y z
N LYS A 1 -8.62 -25.84 -8.54
CA LYS A 1 -9.40 -25.73 -7.28
C LYS A 1 -8.40 -25.26 -6.23
N PHE A 2 -8.52 -24.04 -5.72
CA PHE A 2 -7.55 -23.48 -4.77
C PHE A 2 -7.68 -24.20 -3.43
N GLU A 3 -6.60 -24.76 -2.90
CA GLU A 3 -6.59 -25.42 -1.58
C GLU A 3 -6.34 -24.39 -0.49
N ARG A 4 -7.35 -24.11 0.33
CA ARG A 4 -7.26 -23.19 1.48
C ARG A 4 -6.56 -23.85 2.66
N ASN A 5 -5.25 -24.05 2.55
CA ASN A 5 -4.42 -24.69 3.57
C ASN A 5 -3.83 -23.68 4.59
N LYS A 6 -3.98 -22.37 4.36
CA LYS A 6 -3.43 -21.31 5.20
C LYS A 6 -4.52 -20.33 5.66
N PRO A 7 -4.38 -19.68 6.82
CA PRO A 7 -5.23 -18.56 7.20
C PRO A 7 -5.22 -17.46 6.13
N HIS A 8 -6.41 -16.96 5.80
CA HIS A 8 -6.63 -15.93 4.79
C HIS A 8 -6.75 -14.56 5.47
N VAL A 9 -6.09 -13.54 4.93
CA VAL A 9 -6.17 -12.15 5.42
C VAL A 9 -6.37 -11.20 4.24
N ASN A 10 -7.33 -10.31 4.35
CA ASN A 10 -7.52 -9.23 3.40
C ASN A 10 -6.64 -8.03 3.79
N VAL A 11 -5.80 -7.60 2.87
CA VAL A 11 -4.96 -6.40 3.05
C VAL A 11 -5.14 -5.46 1.87
N GLY A 12 -4.63 -4.24 1.96
CA GLY A 12 -4.61 -3.36 0.80
C GLY A 12 -3.77 -2.11 0.97
N THR A 13 -3.40 -1.49 -0.14
CA THR A 13 -2.60 -0.26 -0.17
C THR A 13 -3.49 0.97 -0.18
N ILE A 14 -3.16 1.93 0.67
CA ILE A 14 -3.81 3.24 0.76
C ILE A 14 -2.74 4.35 0.78
N GLY A 15 -3.12 5.59 0.54
CA GLY A 15 -2.22 6.74 0.52
C GLY A 15 -2.40 7.61 -0.73
N HIS A 16 -1.68 8.72 -0.75
CA HIS A 16 -1.79 9.74 -1.79
C HIS A 16 -1.45 9.23 -3.20
N VAL A 17 -1.96 9.93 -4.21
CA VAL A 17 -1.62 9.69 -5.63
C VAL A 17 -0.10 9.77 -5.82
N ASP A 18 0.43 8.97 -6.75
CA ASP A 18 1.87 8.92 -7.09
C ASP A 18 2.85 8.54 -5.98
N HIS A 19 2.39 8.15 -4.79
CA HIS A 19 3.24 7.61 -3.72
C HIS A 19 3.71 6.17 -3.98
N GLY A 20 3.23 5.51 -5.04
CA GLY A 20 3.70 4.20 -5.49
C GLY A 20 2.97 2.98 -4.89
N LYS A 21 1.67 3.12 -4.58
CA LYS A 21 0.81 2.02 -4.11
C LYS A 21 0.86 0.81 -5.04
N THR A 22 0.55 1.01 -6.31
CA THR A 22 0.49 -0.07 -7.31
C THR A 22 1.86 -0.68 -7.58
N THR A 23 2.93 0.14 -7.56
CA THR A 23 4.31 -0.35 -7.67
C THR A 23 4.66 -1.25 -6.48
N LEU A 24 4.27 -0.86 -5.26
CA LEU A 24 4.47 -1.69 -4.07
C LEU A 24 3.67 -2.99 -4.14
N THR A 25 2.41 -2.94 -4.56
CA THR A 25 1.57 -4.12 -4.74
C THR A 25 2.21 -5.12 -5.73
N ALA A 26 2.72 -4.63 -6.86
CA ALA A 26 3.45 -5.45 -7.83
C ALA A 26 4.75 -6.03 -7.25
N ALA A 27 5.52 -5.23 -6.50
CA ALA A 27 6.77 -5.66 -5.87
C ALA A 27 6.52 -6.78 -4.85
N ILE A 28 5.51 -6.63 -3.98
CA ILE A 28 5.15 -7.65 -2.97
C ILE A 28 4.77 -8.96 -3.67
N ALA A 29 3.88 -8.91 -4.67
CA ALA A 29 3.45 -10.11 -5.39
C ALA A 29 4.64 -10.80 -6.10
N THR A 30 5.50 -10.02 -6.76
CA THR A 30 6.68 -10.53 -7.45
C THR A 30 7.68 -11.17 -6.50
N ILE A 31 7.97 -10.55 -5.36
CA ILE A 31 8.91 -11.07 -4.36
C ILE A 31 8.35 -12.32 -3.70
N CYS A 32 7.06 -12.34 -3.36
CA CYS A 32 6.41 -13.52 -2.78
C CYS A 32 6.44 -14.70 -3.76
N ALA A 33 6.13 -14.47 -5.04
CA ALA A 33 6.20 -15.50 -6.07
C ALA A 33 7.63 -16.04 -6.27
N LYS A 34 8.64 -15.15 -6.28
CA LYS A 34 10.06 -15.55 -6.37
C LYS A 34 10.54 -16.34 -5.15
N THR A 35 10.10 -15.96 -3.95
CA THR A 35 10.62 -16.50 -2.68
C THR A 35 9.90 -17.77 -2.25
N TYR A 36 8.59 -17.81 -2.41
CA TYR A 36 7.72 -18.88 -1.87
C TYR A 36 7.03 -19.70 -2.95
N GLY A 37 7.24 -19.36 -4.23
CA GLY A 37 6.49 -19.90 -5.36
C GLY A 37 5.15 -19.19 -5.56
N GLY A 38 4.53 -19.41 -6.72
CA GLY A 38 3.26 -18.77 -7.10
C GLY A 38 3.33 -18.11 -8.49
N GLU A 39 2.22 -17.53 -8.92
CA GLU A 39 2.16 -16.75 -10.17
C GLU A 39 2.66 -15.33 -9.91
N ALA A 40 3.76 -14.94 -10.57
CA ALA A 40 4.18 -13.55 -10.59
C ALA A 40 3.18 -12.72 -11.41
N LYS A 41 2.67 -11.64 -10.82
CA LYS A 41 1.85 -10.65 -11.54
C LYS A 41 2.68 -9.41 -11.82
N ASP A 42 2.78 -9.04 -13.10
CA ASP A 42 3.44 -7.81 -13.52
C ASP A 42 2.58 -6.57 -13.21
N TYR A 43 3.24 -5.43 -12.95
CA TYR A 43 2.61 -4.12 -12.75
C TYR A 43 1.51 -3.81 -13.79
N SER A 44 1.78 -4.14 -15.06
CA SER A 44 0.87 -3.90 -16.19
C SER A 44 -0.44 -4.71 -16.16
N GLN A 45 -0.52 -5.71 -15.27
CA GLN A 45 -1.72 -6.53 -15.04
C GLN A 45 -2.58 -5.97 -13.90
N ILE A 46 -2.07 -5.04 -13.09
CA ILE A 46 -2.80 -4.39 -12.00
C ILE A 46 -3.53 -3.15 -12.52
N ASP A 47 -2.80 -2.22 -13.15
CA ASP A 47 -3.38 -1.08 -13.90
C ASP A 47 -3.68 -1.51 -15.34
N SER A 48 -4.70 -2.36 -15.50
CA SER A 48 -4.98 -3.01 -16.79
C SER A 48 -5.95 -2.23 -17.67
N ALA A 49 -6.76 -1.32 -17.10
CA ALA A 49 -7.77 -0.59 -17.87
C ALA A 49 -7.11 0.42 -18.84
N PRO A 50 -7.62 0.57 -20.07
CA PRO A 50 -7.08 1.53 -21.05
C PRO A 50 -7.01 2.96 -20.52
N GLU A 51 -7.98 3.36 -19.69
CA GLU A 51 -8.03 4.69 -19.09
C GLU A 51 -6.97 4.89 -18.00
N GLU A 52 -6.71 3.86 -17.19
CA GLU A 52 -5.65 3.88 -16.16
C GLU A 52 -4.28 4.00 -16.81
N LYS A 53 -4.03 3.23 -17.89
CA LYS A 53 -2.78 3.33 -18.67
C LYS A 53 -2.61 4.69 -19.34
N ALA A 54 -3.69 5.31 -19.81
CA ALA A 54 -3.64 6.61 -20.47
C ALA A 54 -3.37 7.75 -19.47
N ARG A 55 -3.89 7.64 -18.24
CA ARG A 55 -3.77 8.68 -17.22
C ARG A 55 -2.63 8.46 -16.22
N GLY A 56 -2.08 7.25 -16.15
CA GLY A 56 -1.03 6.88 -15.20
C GLY A 56 -1.50 6.83 -13.74
N ILE A 57 -2.80 6.66 -13.50
CA ILE A 57 -3.40 6.60 -12.17
C ILE A 57 -4.34 5.41 -12.05
N THR A 58 -4.37 4.80 -10.86
CA THR A 58 -5.35 3.76 -10.51
C THR A 58 -6.74 4.38 -10.38
N ILE A 59 -7.73 3.80 -11.04
CA ILE A 59 -9.13 4.26 -11.04
C ILE A 59 -9.99 3.23 -10.31
N ASN A 60 -9.84 1.96 -10.68
CA ASN A 60 -10.58 0.85 -10.08
C ASN A 60 -9.73 0.16 -9.02
N THR A 61 -10.40 -0.43 -8.04
CA THR A 61 -9.71 -1.30 -7.07
C THR A 61 -9.28 -2.59 -7.77
N SER A 62 -8.00 -2.92 -7.69
CA SER A 62 -7.45 -4.15 -8.27
C SER A 62 -7.15 -5.18 -7.19
N HIS A 63 -7.52 -6.43 -7.46
CA HIS A 63 -7.29 -7.55 -6.54
C HIS A 63 -6.08 -8.39 -6.98
N VAL A 64 -5.11 -8.50 -6.07
CA VAL A 64 -3.89 -9.28 -6.25
C VAL A 64 -3.81 -10.30 -5.13
N GLU A 65 -3.47 -11.54 -5.44
CA GLU A 65 -3.27 -12.58 -4.43
C GLU A 65 -1.80 -12.95 -4.35
N TYR A 66 -1.32 -13.20 -3.14
CA TYR A 66 0.02 -13.74 -2.90
C TYR A 66 0.08 -14.51 -1.59
N ASP A 67 1.10 -15.35 -1.48
CA ASP A 67 1.30 -16.23 -0.35
C ASP A 67 2.58 -15.87 0.42
N SER A 68 2.51 -16.02 1.73
CA SER A 68 3.68 -16.18 2.59
C SER A 68 3.74 -17.64 3.08
N PRO A 69 4.82 -18.06 3.78
CA PRO A 69 4.87 -19.40 4.37
C PRO A 69 3.71 -19.66 5.36
N ILE A 70 3.17 -18.61 6.00
CA ILE A 70 2.23 -18.73 7.12
C ILE A 70 0.79 -18.37 6.77
N ARG A 71 0.55 -17.58 5.71
CA ARG A 71 -0.77 -17.00 5.38
C ARG A 71 -0.92 -16.80 3.87
N HIS A 72 -2.16 -16.84 3.41
CA HIS A 72 -2.56 -16.36 2.09
C HIS A 72 -3.16 -14.95 2.23
N TYR A 73 -2.86 -14.07 1.29
CA TYR A 73 -3.30 -12.69 1.29
C TYR A 73 -4.10 -12.36 0.03
N ALA A 74 -5.27 -11.77 0.22
CA ALA A 74 -5.98 -11.06 -0.82
C ALA A 74 -5.69 -9.57 -0.64
N HIS A 75 -5.00 -8.97 -1.61
CA HIS A 75 -4.56 -7.58 -1.58
C HIS A 75 -5.45 -6.72 -2.49
N VAL A 76 -6.04 -5.67 -1.93
CA VAL A 76 -6.82 -4.67 -2.66
C VAL A 76 -5.99 -3.40 -2.88
N ASP A 77 -5.58 -3.14 -4.12
CA ASP A 77 -4.88 -1.90 -4.49
C ASP A 77 -5.93 -0.78 -4.64
N CYS A 78 -5.87 0.23 -3.77
CA CYS A 78 -6.87 1.31 -3.79
C CYS A 78 -6.35 2.57 -4.49
N PRO A 79 -7.24 3.31 -5.19
CA PRO A 79 -6.84 4.56 -5.85
C PRO A 79 -6.53 5.65 -4.81
N GLY A 80 -5.57 6.53 -5.13
CA GLY A 80 -5.16 7.65 -4.26
C GLY A 80 -5.56 9.04 -4.73
N HIS A 81 -6.28 9.13 -5.85
CA HIS A 81 -6.75 10.39 -6.40
C HIS A 81 -8.10 10.76 -5.78
N ALA A 82 -8.31 12.04 -5.45
CA ALA A 82 -9.50 12.51 -4.73
C ALA A 82 -10.82 12.12 -5.44
N ASP A 83 -10.86 12.22 -6.77
CA ASP A 83 -12.04 11.86 -7.57
C ASP A 83 -12.51 10.41 -7.40
N TYR A 84 -11.63 9.51 -6.94
CA TYR A 84 -11.90 8.08 -6.81
C TYR A 84 -11.96 7.62 -5.34
N VAL A 85 -12.12 8.54 -4.39
CA VAL A 85 -12.22 8.23 -2.96
C VAL A 85 -13.31 7.20 -2.63
N LYS A 86 -14.42 7.19 -3.39
CA LYS A 86 -15.51 6.21 -3.22
C LYS A 86 -15.03 4.77 -3.40
N ASN A 87 -14.17 4.54 -4.39
CA ASN A 87 -13.63 3.22 -4.69
C ASN A 87 -12.67 2.78 -3.58
N MET A 88 -11.88 3.72 -3.05
CA MET A 88 -11.04 3.47 -1.88
C MET A 88 -11.87 3.08 -0.65
N ILE A 89 -12.97 3.78 -0.35
CA ILE A 89 -13.88 3.42 0.77
C ILE A 89 -14.39 1.99 0.64
N THR A 90 -14.85 1.60 -0.56
CA THR A 90 -15.35 0.23 -0.80
C THR A 90 -14.25 -0.83 -0.70
N GLY A 91 -13.01 -0.49 -1.04
CA GLY A 91 -11.85 -1.39 -0.90
C GLY A 91 -11.41 -1.51 0.57
N ALA A 92 -11.28 -0.38 1.27
CA ALA A 92 -10.85 -0.32 2.67
C ALA A 92 -11.82 -1.04 3.62
N ALA A 93 -13.12 -1.00 3.35
CA ALA A 93 -14.13 -1.72 4.13
C ALA A 93 -13.96 -3.25 4.12
N GLN A 94 -13.14 -3.79 3.21
CA GLN A 94 -12.85 -5.23 3.13
C GLN A 94 -11.54 -5.61 3.80
N MET A 95 -10.75 -4.64 4.29
CA MET A 95 -9.38 -4.87 4.77
C MET A 95 -9.36 -5.25 6.26
N ASP A 96 -8.71 -6.37 6.56
CA ASP A 96 -8.31 -6.76 7.92
C ASP A 96 -7.08 -5.95 8.40
N GLY A 97 -6.37 -5.32 7.46
CA GLY A 97 -5.32 -4.34 7.75
C GLY A 97 -4.87 -3.61 6.47
N ALA A 98 -4.44 -2.36 6.60
CA ALA A 98 -4.00 -1.55 5.46
C ALA A 98 -2.49 -1.26 5.48
N ILE A 99 -1.92 -1.09 4.29
CA ILE A 99 -0.56 -0.63 4.05
C ILE A 99 -0.66 0.83 3.61
N LEU A 100 -0.31 1.76 4.49
CA LEU A 100 -0.19 3.17 4.17
C LEU A 100 1.11 3.42 3.42
N VAL A 101 1.01 3.84 2.16
CA VAL A 101 2.17 4.18 1.34
C VAL A 101 2.39 5.68 1.33
N CYS A 102 3.54 6.11 1.86
CA CYS A 102 3.95 7.51 1.92
C CYS A 102 5.28 7.68 1.18
N ALA A 103 5.38 8.61 0.23
CA ALA A 103 6.65 8.89 -0.44
C ALA A 103 7.53 9.74 0.49
N ALA A 104 8.77 9.30 0.72
CA ALA A 104 9.76 10.03 1.50
C ALA A 104 10.09 11.42 0.92
N THR A 105 9.95 11.60 -0.39
CA THR A 105 10.19 12.88 -1.06
C THR A 105 9.12 13.93 -0.77
N ASP A 106 7.90 13.48 -0.47
CA ASP A 106 6.70 14.33 -0.42
C ASP A 106 6.13 14.44 0.99
N GLY A 107 6.30 13.40 1.81
CA GLY A 107 5.73 13.29 3.14
C GLY A 107 4.20 13.12 3.17
N PRO A 108 3.54 13.42 4.31
CA PRO A 108 2.10 13.24 4.46
C PRO A 108 1.26 14.30 3.72
N MET A 109 0.84 13.94 2.50
CA MET A 109 -0.06 14.73 1.66
C MET A 109 -1.57 14.67 2.06
N PRO A 110 -2.46 15.53 1.52
CA PRO A 110 -3.86 15.60 1.95
C PRO A 110 -4.62 14.26 1.91
N GLN A 111 -4.43 13.47 0.85
CA GLN A 111 -5.07 12.15 0.72
C GLN A 111 -4.48 11.13 1.68
N THR A 112 -3.24 11.28 2.14
CA THR A 112 -2.69 10.47 3.25
C THR A 112 -3.56 10.64 4.49
N ARG A 113 -3.90 11.90 4.83
CA ARG A 113 -4.76 12.23 5.98
C ARG A 113 -6.17 11.70 5.80
N GLU A 114 -6.75 11.94 4.63
CA GLU A 114 -8.09 11.48 4.28
C GLU A 114 -8.20 9.95 4.32
N HIS A 115 -7.21 9.23 3.79
CA HIS A 115 -7.23 7.77 3.76
C HIS A 115 -7.11 7.17 5.15
N ILE A 116 -6.30 7.73 6.05
CA ILE A 116 -6.21 7.27 7.45
C ILE A 116 -7.57 7.47 8.15
N LEU A 117 -8.16 8.67 8.01
CA LEU A 117 -9.46 8.98 8.59
C LEU A 117 -10.56 8.02 8.07
N LEU A 118 -10.64 7.82 6.75
CA LEU A 118 -11.63 6.94 6.15
C LEU A 118 -11.41 5.48 6.53
N SER A 119 -10.15 5.03 6.60
CA SER A 119 -9.81 3.67 7.07
C SER A 119 -10.33 3.43 8.49
N ARG A 120 -10.18 4.41 9.37
CA ARG A 120 -10.75 4.36 10.73
C ARG A 120 -12.27 4.26 10.70
N GLN A 121 -12.94 5.08 9.88
CA GLN A 121 -14.40 5.14 9.79
C GLN A 121 -15.02 3.86 9.23
N VAL A 122 -14.35 3.20 8.28
CA VAL A 122 -14.81 1.91 7.73
C VAL A 122 -14.38 0.70 8.56
N GLY A 123 -13.66 0.92 9.66
CA GLY A 123 -13.34 -0.11 10.64
C GLY A 123 -12.07 -0.91 10.38
N VAL A 124 -11.12 -0.40 9.59
CA VAL A 124 -9.80 -1.04 9.42
C VAL A 124 -9.10 -1.07 10.79
N PRO A 125 -8.76 -2.25 11.34
CA PRO A 125 -8.28 -2.35 12.71
C PRO A 125 -6.78 -2.07 12.84
N TYR A 126 -5.98 -2.30 11.79
CA TYR A 126 -4.52 -2.15 11.81
C TYR A 126 -4.01 -1.46 10.54
N ILE A 127 -3.01 -0.61 10.71
CA ILE A 127 -2.25 0.00 9.62
C ILE A 127 -0.77 -0.33 9.82
N ILE A 128 -0.07 -0.69 8.74
CA ILE A 128 1.39 -0.63 8.65
C ILE A 128 1.77 0.45 7.66
N VAL A 129 2.95 1.05 7.81
CA VAL A 129 3.42 2.10 6.90
C VAL A 129 4.58 1.59 6.07
N PHE A 130 4.54 1.88 4.77
CA PHE A 130 5.67 1.77 3.89
C PHE A 130 6.10 3.17 3.43
N LEU A 131 7.23 3.63 3.95
CA LEU A 131 7.88 4.86 3.51
C LEU A 131 8.65 4.55 2.22
N ASN A 132 8.06 4.92 1.09
CA ASN A 132 8.52 4.59 -0.25
C ASN A 132 9.43 5.68 -0.83
N LYS A 133 10.10 5.37 -1.93
CA LYS A 133 11.02 6.27 -2.66
C LYS A 133 12.19 6.76 -1.80
N CYS A 134 12.61 5.98 -0.79
CA CYS A 134 13.79 6.32 0.00
C CYS A 134 15.07 6.33 -0.83
N ASP A 135 15.09 5.69 -2.00
CA ASP A 135 16.21 5.76 -2.95
C ASP A 135 16.41 7.14 -3.59
N LEU A 136 15.45 8.05 -3.43
CA LEU A 136 15.51 9.43 -3.92
C LEU A 136 15.87 10.44 -2.82
N VAL A 137 16.08 9.99 -1.59
CA VAL A 137 16.36 10.83 -0.43
C VAL A 137 17.67 10.40 0.22
N ASP A 138 18.71 11.22 0.07
CA ASP A 138 20.04 10.96 0.64
C ASP A 138 20.18 11.47 2.09
N ASP A 139 19.25 12.28 2.56
CA ASP A 139 19.27 12.91 3.89
C ASP A 139 18.46 12.08 4.90
N GLU A 140 19.17 11.47 5.84
CA GLU A 140 18.59 10.65 6.91
C GLU A 140 17.71 11.47 7.87
N GLU A 141 18.07 12.74 8.13
CA GLU A 141 17.28 13.61 9.02
C GLU A 141 15.90 13.90 8.41
N LEU A 142 15.84 14.04 7.08
CA LEU A 142 14.58 14.21 6.37
C LEU A 142 13.71 12.94 6.45
N LEU A 143 14.30 11.76 6.34
CA LEU A 143 13.56 10.49 6.47
C LEU A 143 12.97 10.33 7.89
N GLU A 144 13.75 10.66 8.92
CA GLU A 144 13.28 10.66 10.31
C GLU A 144 12.16 11.68 10.53
N LEU A 145 12.29 12.88 9.98
CA LEU A 145 11.24 13.91 10.07
C LEU A 145 9.93 13.43 9.44
N VAL A 146 9.98 12.89 8.21
CA VAL A 146 8.79 12.39 7.53
C VAL A 146 8.17 11.22 8.31
N GLU A 147 9.00 10.33 8.87
CA GLU A 147 8.51 9.25 9.72
C GLU A 147 7.76 9.79 10.95
N MET A 148 8.33 10.78 11.65
CA MET A 148 7.68 11.44 12.78
C MET A 148 6.32 12.04 12.40
N GLU A 149 6.24 12.76 11.27
CA GLU A 149 4.98 13.35 10.81
C GLU A 149 3.91 12.29 10.49
N VAL A 150 4.30 11.13 9.92
CA VAL A 150 3.38 10.02 9.69
C VAL A 150 2.87 9.44 11.01
N ARG A 151 3.74 9.26 12.01
CA ARG A 151 3.36 8.76 13.33
C ARG A 151 2.37 9.68 14.03
N GLU A 152 2.65 10.98 14.03
CA GLU A 152 1.74 11.99 14.59
C GLU A 152 0.37 11.98 13.90
N LEU A 153 0.36 11.80 12.58
CA LEU A 153 -0.87 11.73 11.81
C LEU A 153 -1.69 10.47 12.13
N LEU A 154 -1.05 9.32 12.30
CA LEU A 154 -1.72 8.10 12.75
C LEU A 154 -2.33 8.27 14.14
N SER A 155 -1.55 8.84 15.08
CA SER A 155 -2.01 9.13 16.45
C SER A 155 -3.18 10.10 16.49
N THR A 156 -3.21 11.09 15.58
CA THR A 156 -4.32 12.05 15.45
C THR A 156 -5.66 11.38 15.09
N TYR A 157 -5.62 10.22 14.42
CA TYR A 157 -6.82 9.48 13.98
C TYR A 157 -7.01 8.14 14.72
N ASP A 158 -6.55 8.07 15.97
CA ASP A 158 -6.73 6.93 16.88
C ASP A 158 -6.11 5.61 16.40
N PHE A 159 -5.05 5.69 15.59
CA PHE A 159 -4.15 4.56 15.34
C PHE A 159 -2.92 4.65 16.26
N PRO A 160 -2.28 3.52 16.63
CA PRO A 160 -1.13 3.54 17.53
C PRO A 160 0.14 3.99 16.78
N GLY A 161 0.30 5.29 16.54
CA GLY A 161 1.37 5.85 15.70
C GLY A 161 2.77 5.44 16.13
N ASP A 162 3.06 5.43 17.44
CA ASP A 162 4.37 5.07 17.99
C ASP A 162 4.71 3.58 17.84
N ASP A 163 3.70 2.71 17.99
CA ASP A 163 3.86 1.25 17.89
C ASP A 163 3.68 0.71 16.46
N THR A 164 3.23 1.56 15.54
CA THR A 164 2.98 1.16 14.14
C THR A 164 4.31 0.84 13.45
N PRO A 165 4.44 -0.34 12.80
CA PRO A 165 5.61 -0.65 11.98
C PRO A 165 5.72 0.31 10.79
N ILE A 166 6.88 0.96 10.65
CA ILE A 166 7.22 1.79 9.51
C ILE A 166 8.42 1.17 8.81
N ILE A 167 8.23 0.77 7.56
CA ILE A 167 9.24 0.12 6.72
C ILE A 167 9.71 1.14 5.70
N ARG A 168 11.00 1.45 5.69
CA ARG A 168 11.63 2.34 4.71
C ARG A 168 12.15 1.53 3.52
N GLY A 169 11.95 2.01 2.30
CA GLY A 169 12.48 1.35 1.12
C GLY A 169 12.08 1.97 -0.21
N SER A 170 12.35 1.22 -1.28
CA SER A 170 11.97 1.59 -2.64
C SER A 170 11.23 0.44 -3.31
N ALA A 171 9.93 0.62 -3.52
CA ALA A 171 9.11 -0.36 -4.23
C ALA A 171 9.60 -0.58 -5.67
N LEU A 172 10.14 0.46 -6.31
CA LEU A 172 10.64 0.38 -7.69
C LEU A 172 11.93 -0.45 -7.77
N GLN A 173 12.90 -0.20 -6.87
CA GLN A 173 14.12 -1.00 -6.81
C GLN A 173 13.81 -2.47 -6.48
N ALA A 174 12.92 -2.69 -5.51
CA ALA A 174 12.46 -4.03 -5.13
C ALA A 174 11.82 -4.78 -6.30
N LEU A 175 11.01 -4.11 -7.13
CA LEU A 175 10.41 -4.69 -8.34
C LEU A 175 11.48 -5.03 -9.39
N ASN A 176 12.50 -4.17 -9.53
CA ASN A 176 13.63 -4.38 -10.42
C ASN A 176 14.61 -5.46 -9.93
N GLY A 177 14.46 -5.92 -8.68
CA GLY A 177 15.29 -6.97 -8.09
C GLY A 177 16.58 -6.47 -7.43
N ASN A 178 16.63 -5.20 -7.04
CA ASN A 178 17.75 -4.56 -6.34
C ASN A 178 17.47 -4.43 -4.83
#